data_AF-A0A2D1UBE1-F1
#
_entry.id   AF-A0A2D1UBE1-F1
#
_cell.length_a   1.000
_cell.length_b   1.000
_cell.length_c   1.000
_cell.angle_alpha   90.00
_cell.angle_beta   90.00
_cell.angle_gamma   90.00
#
_symmetry.space_group_name_H-M   'P 1'
#
loop_
_entity.id
_entity.type
_entity.pdbx_description
1 polymer ?
#
loop_
_entity_poly.entity_id
_entity_poly.type
_entity_poly.pdbx_seq_one_letter_code
_entity_poly.pdbx_strand_id
1 'polypeptide(L)'
;MNSNNETLFSEKQRFGQKWIWAILIGANLIFFYGVFYQIFLRKSFEDNSMSNMQLLMASGLMLLVTLAILTLKLETYIKKDGIYVRFFPFHLTLKKYSWDNIQRFSVRQYDPIIEYGGWGFRFGFLKKGMAFNVSGNKGIQLVLKNGSRLLIGTNKPDEASETLKKLEQRSVFN
;
A
#
# COMPACT_ATOMS: atom_id res chain seq x y z
N MET A 1 3.68 31.26 -13.06
CA MET A 1 3.37 30.02 -12.33
C MET A 1 3.64 28.85 -13.25
N ASN A 2 4.60 27.97 -12.94
CA ASN A 2 4.97 26.85 -13.81
C ASN A 2 3.79 25.89 -14.01
N SER A 3 3.24 25.85 -15.23
CA SER A 3 2.10 25.01 -15.65
C SER A 3 2.34 23.50 -15.48
N ASN A 4 3.58 23.09 -15.22
CA ASN A 4 4.01 21.71 -15.01
C ASN A 4 3.66 21.13 -13.63
N ASN A 5 3.24 21.96 -12.66
CA ASN A 5 2.89 21.49 -11.31
C ASN A 5 1.40 21.16 -11.11
N GLU A 6 0.59 21.35 -12.15
CA GLU A 6 -0.83 21.02 -12.09
C GLU A 6 -1.03 19.50 -11.90
N THR A 7 -1.76 19.15 -10.85
CA THR A 7 -2.07 17.75 -10.52
C THR A 7 -3.41 17.41 -11.15
N LEU A 8 -3.39 16.50 -12.12
CA LEU A 8 -4.56 16.09 -12.90
C LEU A 8 -5.32 14.94 -12.23
N PHE A 9 -4.62 14.11 -11.48
CA PHE A 9 -5.18 13.03 -10.66
C PHE A 9 -4.44 12.96 -9.33
N SER A 10 -5.17 12.69 -8.25
CA SER A 10 -4.61 12.52 -6.91
C SER A 10 -5.40 11.47 -6.15
N GLU A 11 -4.69 10.51 -5.57
CA GLU A 11 -5.26 9.49 -4.72
C GLU A 11 -4.35 9.21 -3.52
N LYS A 12 -4.96 9.10 -2.34
CA LYS A 12 -4.30 8.64 -1.11
C LYS A 12 -5.08 7.44 -0.57
N GLN A 13 -4.42 6.30 -0.50
CA GLN A 13 -4.98 5.05 -0.01
C GLN A 13 -4.30 4.63 1.30
N ARG A 14 -5.09 4.09 2.23
CA ARG A 14 -4.64 3.44 3.47
C ARG A 14 -5.29 2.06 3.57
N PHE A 15 -4.70 1.18 4.37
CA PHE A 15 -5.27 -0.14 4.63
C PHE A 15 -6.58 0.03 5.43
N GLY A 16 -7.70 0.05 4.71
CA GLY A 16 -9.04 0.26 5.28
C GLY A 16 -9.90 -1.00 5.31
N GLN A 17 -9.37 -2.17 4.93
CA GLN A 17 -10.14 -3.41 4.90
C GLN A 17 -10.59 -3.79 6.31
N LYS A 18 -11.92 -3.84 6.53
CA LYS A 18 -12.51 -4.12 7.86
C LYS A 18 -12.03 -5.45 8.45
N TRP A 19 -11.82 -6.47 7.63
CA TRP A 19 -11.36 -7.78 8.09
C TRP A 19 -9.93 -7.75 8.64
N ILE A 20 -9.02 -6.96 8.05
CA ILE A 20 -7.66 -6.76 8.58
C ILE A 20 -7.75 -6.10 9.95
N TRP A 21 -8.55 -5.04 10.08
CA TRP A 21 -8.75 -4.35 11.35
C TRP A 21 -9.40 -5.23 12.40
N ALA A 22 -10.36 -6.08 12.03
CA ALA A 22 -10.97 -7.03 12.96
C ALA A 22 -9.93 -8.01 13.54
N ILE A 23 -9.04 -8.55 12.70
CA ILE A 23 -7.95 -9.45 13.14
C ILE A 23 -6.99 -8.69 14.05
N LEU A 24 -6.53 -7.50 13.65
CA LEU A 24 -5.58 -6.71 14.45
C LEU A 24 -6.17 -6.32 15.81
N ILE A 25 -7.41 -5.80 15.83
CA ILE A 25 -8.08 -5.42 17.07
C ILE A 25 -8.32 -6.65 17.94
N GLY A 26 -8.83 -7.75 17.37
CA GLY A 26 -9.06 -8.99 18.10
C GLY A 26 -7.79 -9.53 18.75
N ALA A 27 -6.69 -9.58 18.00
CA ALA A 27 -5.39 -10.01 18.54
C ALA A 27 -4.89 -9.09 19.67
N ASN A 28 -4.99 -7.76 19.53
CA ASN A 28 -4.64 -6.83 20.62
C ASN A 28 -5.52 -7.05 21.86
N LEU A 29 -6.82 -7.26 21.69
CA LEU A 29 -7.74 -7.53 22.81
C LEU A 29 -7.35 -8.80 23.56
N ILE A 30 -6.96 -9.87 22.85
CA ILE A 30 -6.47 -11.11 23.47
C ILE A 30 -5.23 -10.85 24.31
N PHE A 31 -4.23 -10.14 23.76
CA PHE A 31 -3.00 -9.81 24.48
C PHE A 31 -3.26 -8.91 25.70
N PHE A 32 -4.07 -7.86 25.55
CA PHE A 32 -4.43 -6.97 26.65
C PHE A 32 -5.25 -7.67 27.72
N TYR A 33 -6.17 -8.56 27.35
CA TYR A 33 -6.88 -9.39 28.30
C TYR A 33 -5.92 -10.30 29.07
N GLY A 34 -4.97 -10.93 28.39
CA GLY A 34 -3.91 -11.73 29.03
C GLY A 34 -3.13 -10.92 30.04
N VAL A 35 -2.66 -9.72 29.67
CA VAL A 35 -1.94 -8.80 30.57
C VAL A 35 -2.81 -8.43 31.78
N PHE A 36 -4.07 -8.07 31.56
CA PHE A 36 -5.01 -7.74 32.62
C PHE A 36 -5.21 -8.91 33.59
N TYR A 37 -5.46 -10.10 33.06
CA TYR A 37 -5.70 -11.30 33.85
C TYR A 37 -4.46 -11.72 34.66
N GLN A 38 -3.29 -11.74 34.02
CA GLN A 38 -2.09 -12.29 34.66
C GLN A 38 -1.42 -11.30 35.61
N ILE A 39 -1.34 -10.02 35.23
CA ILE A 39 -0.60 -9.02 36.01
C ILE A 39 -1.50 -8.33 37.03
N PHE A 40 -2.72 -7.93 36.64
CA PHE A 40 -3.61 -7.18 37.52
C PHE A 40 -4.43 -8.10 38.43
N LEU A 41 -5.02 -9.17 37.88
CA LEU A 41 -5.76 -10.14 38.70
C LEU A 41 -4.84 -11.15 39.41
N ARG A 42 -3.54 -11.15 39.10
CA ARG A 42 -2.52 -12.07 39.66
C ARG A 42 -2.89 -13.56 39.50
N LYS A 43 -3.61 -13.90 38.42
CA LYS A 43 -4.01 -15.27 38.09
C LYS A 43 -3.12 -15.82 36.97
N SER A 44 -2.56 -17.02 37.13
CA SER A 44 -1.79 -17.67 36.06
C SER A 44 -2.70 -18.44 35.11
N PHE A 45 -2.35 -18.44 33.81
CA PHE A 45 -2.94 -19.32 32.81
C PHE A 45 -2.16 -20.64 32.80
N GLU A 46 -2.30 -21.45 33.85
CA GLU A 46 -1.56 -22.73 34.05
C GLU A 46 -0.02 -22.60 34.10
N ASP A 47 0.66 -23.70 34.47
CA ASP A 47 2.11 -23.76 34.74
C ASP A 47 2.99 -23.51 33.50
N ASN A 48 2.43 -23.55 32.28
CA ASN A 48 3.13 -23.29 31.01
C ASN A 48 2.75 -21.94 30.37
N SER A 49 2.19 -21.00 31.15
CA SER A 49 1.89 -19.66 30.66
C SER A 49 3.16 -18.86 30.32
N MET A 50 3.02 -17.91 29.39
CA MET A 50 4.05 -16.91 29.13
C MET A 50 4.40 -16.19 30.44
N SER A 51 5.68 -15.93 30.69
CA SER A 51 6.07 -15.08 31.82
C SER A 51 5.50 -13.67 31.65
N ASN A 52 5.33 -12.92 32.75
CA ASN A 52 4.82 -11.54 32.68
C ASN A 52 5.62 -10.67 31.70
N MET A 53 6.95 -10.85 31.65
CA MET A 53 7.82 -10.14 30.73
C MET A 53 7.55 -10.54 29.27
N GLN A 54 7.47 -11.85 28.98
CA GLN A 54 7.18 -12.34 27.63
C GLN A 54 5.82 -11.84 27.14
N LEU A 55 4.81 -11.86 28.00
CA LEU A 55 3.46 -11.38 27.67
C LEU A 55 3.44 -9.87 27.39
N LEU A 56 4.14 -9.06 28.19
CA LEU A 56 4.27 -7.62 27.95
C LEU A 56 5.02 -7.33 26.64
N MET A 57 6.11 -8.04 26.36
CA MET A 57 6.86 -7.89 25.10
C MET A 57 6.00 -8.27 23.89
N ALA A 58 5.28 -9.40 23.95
CA ALA A 58 4.39 -9.83 22.88
C ALA A 58 3.24 -8.84 22.66
N SER A 59 2.63 -8.35 23.74
CA SER A 59 1.58 -7.32 23.69
C SER A 59 2.09 -6.01 23.07
N GLY A 60 3.27 -5.56 23.50
CA GLY A 60 3.92 -4.37 22.94
C GLY A 60 4.25 -4.53 21.46
N LEU A 61 4.80 -5.69 21.06
CA LEU A 61 5.09 -6.00 19.65
C LEU A 61 3.81 -6.01 18.80
N MET A 62 2.74 -6.64 19.28
CA MET A 62 1.45 -6.68 18.57
C MET A 62 0.87 -5.27 18.38
N LEU A 63 0.95 -4.43 19.42
CA LEU A 63 0.54 -3.03 19.33
C LEU A 63 1.41 -2.26 18.32
N LEU A 64 2.73 -2.46 18.35
CA LEU A 64 3.65 -1.84 17.38
C LEU A 64 3.34 -2.25 15.94
N VAL A 65 3.05 -3.53 15.67
CA VAL A 65 2.63 -4.00 14.34
C VAL A 65 1.35 -3.29 13.91
N THR A 66 0.37 -3.16 14.82
CA THR A 66 -0.90 -2.47 14.54
C THR A 66 -0.70 -1.00 14.21
N LEU A 67 0.15 -0.31 14.99
CA LEU A 67 0.54 1.08 14.74
C LEU A 67 1.30 1.22 13.42
N ALA A 68 2.20 0.29 13.09
CA ALA A 68 2.93 0.29 11.82
C ALA A 68 1.97 0.21 10.63
N ILE A 69 0.95 -0.67 10.68
CA ILE A 69 -0.09 -0.76 9.64
C ILE A 69 -0.88 0.55 9.51
N LEU A 70 -1.19 1.26 10.61
CA LEU A 70 -1.85 2.59 10.55
C LEU A 70 -1.04 3.62 9.75
N THR A 71 0.29 3.52 9.79
CA THR A 71 1.17 4.44 9.05
C THR A 71 1.20 4.17 7.56
N LEU A 72 0.91 2.94 7.12
CA LEU A 72 1.02 2.54 5.73
C LEU A 72 0.05 3.33 4.84
N LYS A 73 0.61 4.03 3.86
CA LYS A 73 -0.17 4.80 2.89
C LYS A 73 0.47 4.77 1.51
N LEU A 74 -0.37 4.68 0.49
CA LEU A 74 0.00 4.83 -0.91
C LEU A 74 -0.57 6.14 -1.43
N GLU A 75 0.32 7.02 -1.90
CA GLU A 75 -0.05 8.26 -2.55
C GLU A 75 0.34 8.18 -4.02
N THR A 76 -0.61 8.53 -4.90
CA THR A 76 -0.43 8.52 -6.35
C THR A 76 -0.88 9.86 -6.91
N TYR A 77 -0.04 10.48 -7.72
CA TYR A 77 -0.36 11.72 -8.42
C TYR A 77 0.00 11.59 -9.89
N ILE A 78 -0.89 12.01 -10.79
CA ILE A 78 -0.59 12.15 -12.21
C ILE A 78 -0.51 13.65 -12.52
N LYS A 79 0.64 14.07 -13.04
CA LYS A 79 0.91 15.45 -13.45
C LYS A 79 1.27 15.49 -14.92
N LYS A 80 1.40 16.69 -15.48
CA LYS A 80 1.79 16.88 -16.89
C LYS A 80 3.16 16.31 -17.23
N ASP A 81 4.07 16.21 -16.25
CA ASP A 81 5.45 15.79 -16.45
C ASP A 81 5.75 14.36 -15.95
N GLY A 82 4.76 13.64 -15.43
CA GLY A 82 4.90 12.24 -15.07
C GLY A 82 3.93 11.76 -13.98
N ILE A 83 4.18 10.55 -13.50
CA ILE A 83 3.45 9.92 -12.40
C ILE A 83 4.34 9.93 -11.16
N TYR A 84 3.78 10.38 -10.04
CA TYR A 84 4.46 10.42 -8.75
C TYR A 84 3.83 9.42 -7.81
N VAL A 85 4.68 8.60 -7.18
CA VAL A 85 4.22 7.57 -6.25
C VAL A 85 5.00 7.65 -4.96
N ARG A 86 4.30 7.51 -3.83
CA ARG A 86 4.91 7.35 -2.50
C ARG A 86 4.17 6.28 -1.72
N PHE A 87 4.87 5.20 -1.39
CA PHE A 87 4.38 4.20 -0.44
C PHE A 87 5.09 4.39 0.90
N PHE A 88 4.51 5.18 1.80
CA PHE A 88 5.11 5.46 3.11
C PHE A 88 4.84 4.30 4.08
N PRO A 89 5.80 3.94 4.97
CA PRO A 89 7.09 4.60 5.21
C PRO A 89 8.26 4.10 4.33
N PHE A 90 8.04 3.12 3.44
CA PHE A 90 9.11 2.58 2.59
C PHE A 90 9.68 3.60 1.58
N HIS A 91 8.86 4.58 1.19
CA HIS A 91 9.26 5.76 0.42
C HIS A 91 8.97 7.02 1.24
N LEU A 92 10.02 7.73 1.65
CA LEU A 92 9.89 8.99 2.39
C LEU A 92 9.54 10.15 1.45
N THR A 93 10.11 10.13 0.24
CA THR A 93 9.88 11.13 -0.80
C THR A 93 9.00 10.58 -1.92
N LEU A 94 8.40 11.48 -2.70
CA LEU A 94 7.66 11.11 -3.90
C LEU A 94 8.65 10.69 -4.99
N LYS A 95 8.50 9.46 -5.49
CA LYS A 95 9.27 8.96 -6.61
C LYS A 95 8.56 9.35 -7.92
N LYS A 96 9.27 10.07 -8.79
CA LYS A 96 8.78 10.46 -10.12
C LYS A 96 9.10 9.39 -11.16
N TYR A 97 8.11 9.06 -11.98
CA TYR A 97 8.23 8.30 -13.22
C TYR A 97 7.89 9.26 -14.38
N SER A 98 8.92 9.82 -15.04
CA SER A 98 8.75 10.73 -16.19
C SER A 98 8.11 10.00 -17.37
N TRP A 99 7.33 10.71 -18.17
CA TRP A 99 6.79 10.17 -19.43
C TRP A 99 7.90 9.65 -20.35
N ASP A 100 9.05 10.32 -20.39
CA ASP A 100 10.21 9.88 -21.18
C ASP A 100 10.77 8.52 -20.76
N ASN A 101 10.52 8.10 -19.52
CA ASN A 101 10.97 6.80 -19.00
C ASN A 101 9.91 5.71 -19.11
N ILE A 102 8.67 6.08 -19.40
CA ILE A 102 7.53 5.17 -19.52
C ILE A 102 7.39 4.78 -20.99
N GLN A 103 7.49 3.48 -21.27
CA GLN A 103 7.25 2.93 -22.61
C GLN A 103 5.76 2.73 -22.86
N ARG A 104 5.01 2.28 -21.86
CA ARG A 104 3.57 2.07 -21.93
C ARG A 104 2.93 2.23 -20.56
N PHE A 105 1.74 2.83 -20.52
CA PHE A 105 0.89 2.83 -19.35
C PHE A 105 -0.53 2.34 -19.70
N SER A 106 -1.23 1.74 -18.75
CA SER A 106 -2.64 1.35 -18.91
C SER A 106 -3.29 1.14 -17.55
N VAL A 107 -4.59 1.39 -17.44
CA VAL A 107 -5.38 0.92 -16.30
C VAL A 107 -5.86 -0.48 -16.60
N ARG A 108 -5.61 -1.43 -15.69
CA ARG A 108 -6.03 -2.82 -15.85
C ARG A 108 -6.56 -3.40 -14.56
N GLN A 109 -7.37 -4.44 -14.69
CA GLN A 109 -7.66 -5.37 -13.60
C GLN A 109 -6.46 -6.32 -13.43
N TYR A 110 -6.15 -6.66 -12.19
CA TYR A 110 -5.08 -7.58 -11.80
C TYR A 110 -5.57 -8.52 -10.70
N ASP A 111 -4.92 -9.64 -10.50
CA ASP A 111 -5.18 -10.52 -9.36
C ASP A 111 -4.17 -10.25 -8.23
N PRO A 112 -4.60 -9.68 -7.07
CA PRO A 112 -3.67 -9.35 -5.99
C PRO A 112 -2.95 -10.57 -5.41
N ILE A 113 -3.62 -11.71 -5.30
CA ILE A 113 -3.08 -12.90 -4.63
C ILE A 113 -2.18 -13.65 -5.60
N ILE A 114 -2.68 -13.95 -6.81
CA ILE A 114 -1.97 -14.77 -7.79
C ILE A 114 -0.76 -14.01 -8.38
N GLU A 115 -0.90 -12.72 -8.70
CA GLU A 115 0.18 -11.97 -9.35
C GLU A 115 1.23 -11.42 -8.36
N TYR A 116 0.81 -11.05 -7.14
CA TYR A 116 1.65 -10.29 -6.20
C TYR A 116 1.68 -10.82 -4.76
N GLY A 117 0.95 -11.89 -4.44
CA GLY A 117 0.93 -12.46 -3.08
C GLY A 117 0.22 -11.58 -2.05
N GLY A 118 -0.71 -10.74 -2.47
CA GLY A 118 -1.55 -9.89 -1.62
C GLY A 118 -1.32 -8.39 -1.82
N TRP A 119 -1.66 -7.61 -0.79
CA TRP A 119 -1.56 -6.15 -0.79
C TRP A 119 -0.29 -5.68 -0.07
N GLY A 120 0.28 -4.56 -0.51
CA GLY A 120 1.44 -3.90 0.07
C GLY A 120 2.45 -3.43 -0.98
N PHE A 121 3.69 -3.27 -0.52
CA PHE A 121 4.84 -3.19 -1.40
C PHE A 121 5.28 -4.62 -1.73
N ARG A 122 5.09 -5.04 -2.98
CA ARG A 122 5.34 -6.41 -3.45
C ARG A 122 6.31 -6.45 -4.62
N PHE A 123 7.15 -7.48 -4.64
CA PHE A 123 7.84 -7.93 -5.83
C PHE A 123 6.99 -9.05 -6.42
N GLY A 124 6.39 -8.80 -7.58
CA GLY A 124 5.57 -9.79 -8.27
C GLY A 124 6.40 -10.97 -8.74
N PHE A 125 5.76 -12.12 -8.82
CA PHE A 125 6.41 -13.33 -9.30
C PHE A 125 6.73 -13.23 -10.81
N LEU A 126 7.84 -13.82 -11.23
CA LEU A 126 8.27 -13.89 -12.64
C LEU A 126 8.42 -12.48 -13.28
N LYS A 127 7.81 -12.28 -14.46
CA LYS A 127 7.93 -11.07 -15.29
C LYS A 127 6.91 -9.97 -14.92
N LYS A 128 6.27 -10.04 -13.76
CA LYS A 128 5.20 -9.10 -13.36
C LYS A 128 5.72 -7.80 -12.73
N GLY A 129 6.98 -7.79 -12.31
CA GLY A 129 7.65 -6.61 -11.77
C GLY A 129 7.12 -6.22 -10.40
N MET A 130 7.26 -4.95 -10.05
CA MET A 130 6.89 -4.42 -8.73
C MET A 130 5.40 -4.06 -8.67
N ALA A 131 4.80 -4.14 -7.48
CA ALA A 131 3.48 -3.57 -7.20
C ALA A 131 3.48 -2.75 -5.92
N PHE A 132 2.78 -1.62 -6.00
CA PHE A 132 2.37 -0.81 -4.87
C PHE A 132 0.85 -0.85 -4.84
N ASN A 133 0.27 -1.62 -3.94
CA ASN A 133 -1.18 -1.69 -3.77
C ASN A 133 -1.57 -1.69 -2.30
N VAL A 134 -2.75 -1.17 -2.01
CA VAL A 134 -3.28 -1.10 -0.65
C VAL A 134 -4.59 -1.88 -0.55
N SER A 135 -5.43 -1.80 -1.58
CA SER A 135 -6.71 -2.49 -1.68
C SER A 135 -7.08 -2.78 -3.13
N GLY A 136 -8.21 -3.47 -3.32
CA GLY A 136 -8.83 -3.66 -4.63
C GLY A 136 -8.02 -4.56 -5.57
N ASN A 137 -8.46 -4.58 -6.83
CA ASN A 137 -7.92 -5.42 -7.90
C ASN A 137 -7.77 -4.66 -9.23
N LYS A 138 -7.72 -3.33 -9.20
CA LYS A 138 -7.47 -2.47 -10.36
C LYS A 138 -6.26 -1.57 -10.11
N GLY A 139 -5.47 -1.33 -11.15
CA GLY A 139 -4.22 -0.60 -11.02
C GLY A 139 -3.74 0.02 -12.32
N ILE A 140 -2.92 1.07 -12.18
CA ILE A 140 -2.15 1.69 -13.25
C ILE A 140 -0.90 0.84 -13.47
N GLN A 141 -0.85 0.13 -14.58
CA GLN A 141 0.30 -0.64 -15.01
C GLN A 141 1.24 0.27 -15.81
N LEU A 142 2.48 0.40 -15.34
CA LEU A 142 3.58 1.00 -16.06
C LEU A 142 4.52 -0.08 -16.58
N VAL A 143 4.98 0.10 -17.82
CA VAL A 143 6.10 -0.59 -18.43
C VAL A 143 7.14 0.47 -18.74
N LEU A 144 8.30 0.39 -18.10
CA LEU A 144 9.39 1.35 -18.28
C LEU A 144 10.26 0.94 -19.46
N LYS A 145 10.98 1.91 -20.05
CA LYS A 145 11.86 1.67 -21.21
C LYS A 145 12.97 0.65 -20.94
N ASN A 146 13.36 0.47 -19.67
CA ASN A 146 14.33 -0.56 -19.26
C ASN A 146 13.69 -1.97 -19.10
N GLY A 147 12.44 -2.17 -19.51
CA GLY A 147 11.71 -3.44 -19.41
C GLY A 147 11.11 -3.72 -18.03
N SER A 148 11.44 -2.94 -17.00
CA SER A 148 10.85 -3.11 -15.67
C SER A 148 9.38 -2.70 -15.66
N ARG A 149 8.60 -3.34 -14.79
CA ARG A 149 7.15 -3.14 -14.67
C ARG A 149 6.81 -2.69 -13.26
N LEU A 150 5.88 -1.75 -13.17
CA LEU A 150 5.32 -1.29 -11.91
C LEU A 150 3.81 -1.24 -12.01
N LEU A 151 3.11 -1.91 -11.10
CA LEU A 151 1.68 -1.75 -10.91
C LEU A 151 1.42 -0.83 -9.71
N ILE A 152 0.56 0.17 -9.90
CA ILE A 152 0.11 1.06 -8.83
C ILE A 152 -1.39 0.81 -8.64
N GLY A 153 -1.79 0.19 -7.55
CA GLY A 153 -3.19 -0.07 -7.22
C GLY A 153 -3.98 1.24 -7.10
N THR A 154 -5.23 1.25 -7.55
CA THR A 154 -6.12 2.41 -7.48
C THR A 154 -7.55 1.98 -7.17
N ASN A 155 -8.22 2.73 -6.29
CA ASN A 155 -9.66 2.62 -6.06
C ASN A 155 -10.46 3.60 -6.95
N LYS A 156 -9.77 4.37 -7.80
CA LYS A 156 -10.35 5.33 -8.76
C LYS A 156 -9.93 5.00 -10.21
N PRO A 157 -10.18 3.77 -10.69
CA PRO A 157 -9.68 3.30 -11.98
C PRO A 157 -10.18 4.14 -13.17
N ASP A 158 -11.43 4.59 -13.12
CA ASP A 158 -12.06 5.31 -14.22
C ASP A 158 -11.50 6.74 -14.33
N GLU A 159 -11.37 7.44 -13.20
CA GLU A 159 -10.73 8.76 -13.10
C GLU A 159 -9.25 8.71 -13.57
N ALA A 160 -8.52 7.67 -13.15
CA ALA A 160 -7.15 7.46 -13.59
C ALA A 160 -7.07 7.17 -15.10
N SER A 161 -7.98 6.34 -15.63
CA SER A 161 -8.02 5.99 -17.05
C SER A 161 -8.34 7.21 -17.92
N GLU A 162 -9.32 8.01 -17.53
CA GLU A 162 -9.72 9.21 -18.26
C GLU A 162 -8.60 10.25 -18.27
N THR A 163 -7.91 10.44 -17.14
CA THR A 163 -6.75 11.33 -17.03
C THR A 163 -5.61 10.89 -17.95
N LEU A 164 -5.29 9.59 -17.97
CA LEU A 164 -4.23 9.04 -18.82
C LEU A 164 -4.56 9.16 -20.32
N LYS A 165 -5.83 8.93 -20.71
CA LYS A 165 -6.29 9.12 -22.11
C LYS A 165 -6.15 10.57 -22.57
N LYS A 166 -6.52 11.54 -21.72
CA LYS A 166 -6.38 12.98 -22.03
C LYS A 166 -4.92 13.38 -22.24
N LEU A 167 -3.99 12.76 -21.52
CA LEU A 167 -2.56 13.00 -21.68
C LEU A 167 -2.00 12.38 -22.96
N GLU A 168 -2.39 11.15 -23.28
CA GLU A 168 -1.98 10.46 -24.52
C GLU A 168 -2.42 11.23 -25.76
N GLN A 169 -3.67 11.72 -25.78
CA GLN A 169 -4.17 12.56 -26.88
C GLN A 169 -3.33 13.84 -27.04
N ARG A 170 -2.99 14.53 -25.94
CA ARG A 170 -2.16 15.75 -26.01
C ARG A 170 -0.74 15.50 -26.51
N SER A 171 -0.15 14.33 -26.28
CA SER A 171 1.16 13.98 -26.81
C SER A 171 1.18 13.64 -28.30
N VAL A 172 0.02 13.33 -28.90
CA VAL A 172 -0.09 13.06 -30.35
C VAL A 172 -0.20 14.36 -31.17
N PHE A 173 -0.58 15.47 -30.54
CA PHE A 173 -0.78 16.78 -31.18
C PHE A 173 0.35 17.79 -30.95
N ASN A 174 1.45 17.39 -30.29
CA ASN A 174 2.66 18.20 -30.05
C ASN A 174 3.88 17.46 -30.61
#